data_AF-A0A8H9Z366-F1
#
_entry.id   AF-A0A8H9Z366-F1
#
_cell.length_a   1.000
_cell.length_b   1.000
_cell.length_c   1.000
_cell.angle_alpha   90.00
_cell.angle_beta   90.00
_cell.angle_gamma   90.00
#
_symmetry.space_group_name_H-M   'P 1'
#
loop_
_entity.id
_entity.type
_entity.pdbx_description
1 polymer ?
#
loop_
_entity_poly.entity_id
_entity_poly.type
_entity_poly.pdbx_seq_one_letter_code
_entity_poly.pdbx_strand_id
1 'polypeptide(L)'
;SMVTGEELLTLTDGALDGILPFEWTRLYRTSAVEVDCGLGFGWSHSLAHRLAVSGDSVVWTDHENRSTTLPLPSVSRPAITNSLAEAAIYLGSLPDELVLAQASRFYHFRDGVLTAISDAYDNRLRIFRNYLGQIERLDNGVGRSLFLRYASGRIVAVDYQIERAVDDGPFVWVTE
;
A
#
# COMPACT_ATOMS: atom_id res chain seq x y z
N SER A 1 7.09 -9.58 -27.21
CA SER A 1 7.51 -8.41 -27.99
C SER A 1 8.55 -7.68 -27.17
N MET A 2 9.83 -7.72 -27.58
CA MET A 2 10.90 -6.96 -26.92
C MET A 2 10.80 -5.51 -27.37
N VAL A 3 10.56 -4.59 -26.43
CA VAL A 3 10.64 -3.13 -26.70
C VAL A 3 11.48 -2.38 -25.66
N THR A 4 11.78 -2.97 -24.51
CA THR A 4 12.88 -2.57 -23.63
C THR A 4 13.47 -3.85 -23.05
N GLY A 5 14.78 -3.95 -22.79
CA GLY A 5 15.38 -5.11 -22.12
C GLY A 5 14.96 -5.26 -20.65
N GLU A 6 13.76 -4.79 -20.28
CA GLU A 6 13.23 -4.83 -18.93
C GLU A 6 12.61 -6.20 -18.66
N GLU A 7 13.17 -6.91 -17.68
CA GLU A 7 12.54 -8.08 -17.09
C GLU A 7 11.58 -7.63 -15.97
N LEU A 8 10.34 -8.12 -16.07
CA LEU A 8 9.26 -7.95 -15.10
C LEU A 8 8.76 -9.32 -14.67
N LEU A 9 8.73 -9.56 -13.36
CA LEU A 9 8.17 -10.77 -12.77
C LEU A 9 7.21 -10.39 -11.66
N THR A 10 5.95 -10.82 -11.79
CA THR A 10 4.90 -10.59 -10.78
C THR A 10 4.48 -11.92 -10.19
N LEU A 11 4.45 -12.02 -8.87
CA LEU A 11 4.02 -13.20 -8.12
C LEU A 11 2.97 -12.80 -7.08
N THR A 12 1.86 -13.52 -7.00
CA THR A 12 0.84 -13.32 -5.96
C THR A 12 1.15 -14.24 -4.78
N ASP A 13 1.39 -13.67 -3.60
CA ASP A 13 1.68 -14.44 -2.39
C ASP A 13 0.48 -14.53 -1.44
N GLY A 14 -0.52 -13.66 -1.59
CA GLY A 14 -1.74 -13.70 -0.77
C GLY A 14 -2.87 -12.89 -1.39
N ALA A 15 -4.10 -13.23 -1.04
CA ALA A 15 -5.28 -12.48 -1.45
C ALA A 15 -6.21 -12.29 -0.26
N LEU A 16 -6.70 -11.06 -0.10
CA LEU A 16 -7.73 -10.70 0.87
C LEU A 16 -9.05 -10.56 0.12
N ASP A 17 -10.01 -11.39 0.51
CA ASP A 17 -11.38 -11.34 0.05
C ASP A 17 -12.21 -10.30 0.81
N GLY A 18 -13.42 -10.04 0.30
CA GLY A 18 -14.35 -9.06 0.84
C GLY A 18 -14.85 -8.09 -0.23
N ILE A 19 -15.51 -7.02 0.21
CA ILE A 19 -16.11 -6.02 -0.67
C ILE A 19 -15.03 -5.25 -1.44
N LEU A 20 -13.91 -4.93 -0.77
CA LEU A 20 -12.72 -4.37 -1.39
C LEU A 20 -11.63 -5.46 -1.44
N PRO A 21 -11.62 -6.33 -2.47
CA PRO A 21 -10.61 -7.37 -2.58
C PRO A 21 -9.23 -6.78 -2.84
N PHE A 22 -8.19 -7.50 -2.39
CA PHE A 22 -6.81 -7.08 -2.54
C PHE A 22 -5.88 -8.26 -2.74
N GLU A 23 -5.05 -8.20 -3.78
CA GLU A 23 -3.97 -9.16 -4.00
C GLU A 23 -2.67 -8.57 -3.49
N TRP A 24 -2.02 -9.30 -2.59
CA TRP A 24 -0.66 -9.02 -2.20
C TRP A 24 0.29 -9.68 -3.20
N THR A 25 0.97 -8.85 -3.98
CA THR A 25 1.89 -9.29 -5.02
C THR A 25 3.28 -8.78 -4.74
N ARG A 26 4.29 -9.57 -5.13
CA ARG A 26 5.67 -9.14 -5.30
C ARG A 26 5.89 -8.83 -6.76
N LEU A 27 6.66 -7.78 -7.02
CA LEU A 27 7.06 -7.39 -8.36
C LEU A 27 8.57 -7.22 -8.39
N TYR A 28 9.23 -7.92 -9.30
CA TYR A 28 10.62 -7.67 -9.65
C TYR A 28 10.70 -6.83 -10.92
N ARG A 29 11.58 -5.83 -10.90
CA ARG A 29 11.89 -4.98 -12.04
C ARG A 29 13.40 -4.76 -12.11
N THR A 30 13.99 -5.15 -13.24
CA THR A 30 15.44 -4.94 -13.49
C THR A 30 15.86 -3.46 -13.45
N SER A 31 14.98 -2.54 -13.83
CA SER A 31 15.26 -1.10 -13.72
C SER A 31 15.17 -0.54 -12.29
N ALA A 32 14.74 -1.36 -11.31
CA ALA A 32 14.63 -0.98 -9.90
C ALA A 32 15.66 -1.67 -8.99
N VAL A 33 16.73 -2.27 -9.55
CA VAL A 33 17.75 -3.04 -8.79
C VAL A 33 18.50 -2.25 -7.71
N GLU A 34 18.44 -0.92 -7.73
CA GLU A 34 19.03 -0.07 -6.67
C GLU A 34 18.04 0.21 -5.52
N VAL A 35 16.78 -0.24 -5.64
CA VAL A 35 15.72 0.03 -4.66
C VAL A 35 15.41 -1.22 -3.85
N ASP A 36 15.46 -1.11 -2.52
CA ASP A 36 15.01 -2.14 -1.58
C ASP A 36 13.78 -1.65 -0.82
N CYS A 37 12.67 -2.35 -1.00
CA CYS A 37 11.39 -2.08 -0.33
C CYS A 37 11.04 -3.16 0.72
N GLY A 38 12.04 -3.86 1.28
CA GLY A 38 11.84 -4.89 2.31
C GLY A 38 11.70 -6.32 1.76
N LEU A 39 11.85 -6.50 0.44
CA LEU A 39 11.95 -7.82 -0.22
C LEU A 39 13.34 -8.08 -0.81
N GLY A 40 14.23 -7.10 -0.75
CA GLY A 40 15.51 -7.09 -1.45
C GLY A 40 15.49 -6.21 -2.70
N PHE A 41 16.69 -5.94 -3.20
CA PHE A 41 16.96 -5.09 -4.34
C PHE A 41 16.20 -5.53 -5.61
N GLY A 42 15.55 -4.57 -6.28
CA GLY A 42 14.75 -4.83 -7.48
C GLY A 42 13.35 -5.35 -7.21
N TRP A 43 13.05 -5.75 -5.97
CA TRP A 43 11.73 -6.25 -5.56
C TRP A 43 10.92 -5.18 -4.83
N SER A 44 9.65 -5.08 -5.17
CA SER A 44 8.63 -4.32 -4.45
C SER A 44 7.41 -5.20 -4.15
N HIS A 45 6.40 -4.61 -3.51
CA HIS A 45 5.11 -5.27 -3.27
C HIS A 45 3.94 -4.32 -3.39
N SER A 46 2.72 -4.84 -3.57
CA SER A 46 1.50 -4.03 -3.81
C SER A 46 1.10 -3.04 -2.70
N LEU A 47 1.72 -3.14 -1.51
CA LEU A 47 1.58 -2.16 -0.42
C LEU A 47 2.74 -1.15 -0.32
N ALA A 48 3.75 -1.22 -1.19
CA ALA A 48 4.98 -0.42 -1.13
C ALA A 48 4.81 1.01 -1.65
N HIS A 49 3.65 1.64 -1.40
CA HIS A 49 3.41 3.03 -1.74
C HIS A 49 4.01 3.96 -0.67
N ARG A 50 4.61 5.06 -1.10
CA ARG A 50 5.22 6.08 -0.23
C ARG A 50 5.01 7.48 -0.77
N LEU A 51 4.86 8.44 0.14
CA LEU A 51 4.87 9.88 -0.20
C LEU A 51 6.07 10.55 0.48
N ALA A 52 6.73 11.44 -0.24
CA ALA A 52 7.72 12.36 0.29
C ALA A 52 7.28 13.79 0.00
N VAL A 53 7.07 14.59 1.04
CA VAL A 53 6.71 16.01 0.92
C VAL A 53 7.99 16.85 0.93
N SER A 54 8.12 17.77 -0.03
CA SER A 54 9.23 18.70 -0.11
C SER A 54 8.73 20.06 -0.60
N GLY A 55 8.71 21.05 0.28
CA GLY A 55 8.21 22.39 -0.03
C GLY A 55 6.73 22.36 -0.41
N ASP A 56 6.42 22.80 -1.63
CA ASP A 56 5.08 22.86 -2.20
C ASP A 56 4.74 21.64 -3.07
N SER A 57 5.55 20.57 -2.98
CA SER A 57 5.45 19.39 -3.84
C SER A 57 5.43 18.09 -3.03
N VAL A 58 4.80 17.07 -3.60
CA VAL A 58 4.73 15.70 -3.09
C VAL A 58 5.26 14.77 -4.16
N VAL A 59 6.24 13.96 -3.81
CA VAL A 59 6.70 12.85 -4.64
C VAL A 59 6.02 11.58 -4.16
N TRP A 60 5.17 11.01 -5.01
CA TRP A 60 4.59 9.71 -4.79
C TRP A 60 5.44 8.65 -5.49
N THR A 61 5.85 7.62 -4.76
CA THR A 61 6.34 6.39 -5.38
C THR A 61 5.31 5.29 -5.21
N ASP A 62 4.90 4.69 -6.32
CA ASP A 62 3.93 3.60 -6.36
C ASP A 62 4.55 2.23 -6.03
N HIS A 63 3.71 1.19 -5.97
CA HIS A 63 4.15 -0.18 -5.76
C HIS A 63 5.04 -0.72 -6.88
N GLU A 64 5.15 -0.07 -8.04
CA GLU A 64 6.06 -0.44 -9.12
C GLU A 64 7.40 0.30 -9.06
N ASN A 65 7.65 1.04 -7.97
CA ASN A 65 8.78 1.96 -7.79
C ASN A 65 8.83 3.12 -8.79
N ARG A 66 7.71 3.47 -9.44
CA ARG A 66 7.63 4.64 -10.31
C ARG A 66 7.35 5.88 -9.46
N SER A 67 8.12 6.93 -9.70
CA SER A 67 7.96 8.20 -8.99
C SER A 67 7.20 9.22 -9.84
N THR A 68 6.17 9.81 -9.26
CA THR A 68 5.37 10.88 -9.84
C THR A 68 5.38 12.08 -8.90
N THR A 69 5.81 13.24 -9.40
CA THR A 69 5.72 14.50 -8.65
C THR A 69 4.35 15.13 -8.88
N LEU A 70 3.68 15.47 -7.79
CA LEU A 70 2.41 16.18 -7.74
C LEU A 70 2.60 17.43 -6.88
N PRO A 71 1.88 18.54 -7.14
CA PRO A 71 1.91 19.66 -6.20
C PRO A 71 1.19 19.27 -4.89
N LEU A 72 1.62 19.87 -3.80
CA LEU A 72 1.01 19.68 -2.49
C LEU A 72 -0.42 20.25 -2.50
N PRO A 73 -1.45 19.44 -2.19
CA PRO A 73 -2.81 19.95 -2.12
C PRO A 73 -2.95 20.91 -0.94
N SER A 74 -3.87 21.87 -1.06
CA SER A 74 -4.16 22.85 -0.03
C SER A 74 -5.67 23.11 0.05
N VAL A 75 -6.13 23.77 1.11
CA VAL A 75 -7.56 24.12 1.24
C VAL A 75 -8.05 24.96 0.06
N SER A 76 -7.18 25.80 -0.53
CA SER A 76 -7.51 26.63 -1.70
C SER A 76 -7.42 25.88 -3.04
N ARG A 77 -6.69 24.76 -3.08
CA ARG A 77 -6.55 23.87 -4.25
C ARG A 77 -6.62 22.41 -3.77
N PRO A 78 -7.83 21.89 -3.52
CA PRO A 78 -8.00 20.63 -2.83
C PRO A 78 -7.67 19.43 -3.70
N ALA A 79 -7.77 19.54 -5.04
CA ALA A 79 -7.49 18.43 -5.96
C ALA A 79 -6.53 18.86 -7.06
N ILE A 80 -5.52 18.02 -7.32
CA ILE A 80 -4.62 18.20 -8.45
C ILE A 80 -4.53 16.88 -9.22
N THR A 81 -4.84 16.95 -10.51
CA THR A 81 -4.84 15.80 -11.41
C THR A 81 -3.55 15.77 -12.24
N ASN A 82 -2.94 14.59 -12.32
CA ASN A 82 -1.92 14.25 -13.30
C ASN A 82 -2.52 13.22 -14.27
N SER A 83 -3.04 13.70 -15.39
CA SER A 83 -3.69 12.87 -16.39
C SER A 83 -2.75 11.86 -17.05
N LEU A 84 -1.44 12.08 -17.05
CA LEU A 84 -0.44 11.14 -17.58
C LEU A 84 -0.23 9.93 -16.65
N ALA A 85 -0.34 10.16 -15.34
CA ALA A 85 -0.22 9.11 -14.32
C ALA A 85 -1.57 8.53 -13.89
N GLU A 86 -2.68 9.00 -14.47
CA GLU A 86 -4.06 8.74 -14.04
C GLU A 86 -4.23 8.87 -12.51
N ALA A 87 -3.51 9.83 -11.94
CA ALA A 87 -3.40 10.01 -10.49
C ALA A 87 -3.86 11.39 -10.07
N ALA A 88 -4.47 11.49 -8.90
CA ALA A 88 -4.80 12.77 -8.28
C ALA A 88 -4.44 12.74 -6.80
N ILE A 89 -4.04 13.88 -6.24
CA ILE A 89 -3.77 14.01 -4.80
C ILE A 89 -4.66 15.10 -4.19
N TYR A 90 -5.15 14.85 -2.98
CA TYR A 90 -6.01 15.76 -2.24
C TYR A 90 -5.87 15.62 -0.73
N LEU A 91 -6.40 16.59 0.02
CA LEU A 91 -6.48 16.56 1.48
C LEU A 91 -7.56 15.56 1.92
N GLY A 92 -7.21 14.68 2.85
CA GLY A 92 -8.13 13.73 3.48
C GLY A 92 -9.06 14.37 4.50
N SER A 93 -9.87 13.52 5.16
CA SER A 93 -10.81 13.97 6.20
C SER A 93 -10.15 14.07 7.58
N LEU A 94 -9.02 13.38 7.77
CA LEU A 94 -8.21 13.48 8.98
C LEU A 94 -7.17 14.60 8.86
N PRO A 95 -6.75 15.22 9.99
CA PRO A 95 -5.63 16.15 10.00
C PRO A 95 -4.38 15.51 9.40
N ASP A 96 -3.71 16.26 8.51
CA ASP A 96 -2.48 15.87 7.82
C ASP A 96 -2.58 14.60 6.96
N GLU A 97 -3.81 14.16 6.64
CA GLU A 97 -4.03 13.07 5.70
C GLU A 97 -3.92 13.55 4.27
N LEU A 98 -3.08 12.87 3.49
CA LEU A 98 -3.02 13.00 2.04
C LEU A 98 -3.65 11.76 1.42
N VAL A 99 -4.55 11.96 0.46
CA VAL A 99 -5.20 10.87 -0.26
C VAL A 99 -4.81 10.96 -1.72
N LEU A 100 -4.30 9.84 -2.24
CA LEU A 100 -3.94 9.69 -3.63
C LEU A 100 -4.94 8.76 -4.32
N ALA A 101 -5.64 9.28 -5.32
CA ALA A 101 -6.45 8.47 -6.22
C ALA A 101 -5.58 7.95 -7.36
N GLN A 102 -5.66 6.64 -7.64
CA GLN A 102 -5.14 6.03 -8.86
C GLN A 102 -6.10 4.91 -9.28
N ALA A 103 -6.52 4.94 -10.55
CA ALA A 103 -7.56 4.04 -11.06
C ALA A 103 -8.82 4.07 -10.17
N SER A 104 -9.26 2.92 -9.65
CA SER A 104 -10.42 2.78 -8.77
C SER A 104 -10.09 2.78 -7.28
N ARG A 105 -8.84 3.06 -6.91
CA ARG A 105 -8.37 3.00 -5.51
C ARG A 105 -7.93 4.36 -5.01
N PHE A 106 -8.15 4.56 -3.72
CA PHE A 106 -7.67 5.69 -2.95
C PHE A 106 -6.68 5.21 -1.91
N TYR A 107 -5.48 5.75 -1.93
CA TYR A 107 -4.39 5.42 -1.03
C TYR A 107 -4.26 6.54 0.00
N HIS A 108 -4.43 6.20 1.27
CA HIS A 108 -4.43 7.14 2.37
C HIS A 108 -3.06 7.17 3.04
N PHE A 109 -2.50 8.36 3.21
CA PHE A 109 -1.19 8.57 3.80
C PHE A 109 -1.26 9.54 4.96
N ARG A 110 -0.45 9.27 5.97
CA ARG A 110 -0.11 10.21 7.05
C ARG A 110 1.39 10.16 7.26
N ASP A 111 2.03 11.32 7.44
CA ASP A 111 3.50 11.40 7.60
C ASP A 111 4.29 10.65 6.51
N GLY A 112 3.78 10.64 5.28
CA GLY A 112 4.40 9.97 4.14
C GLY A 112 4.16 8.46 4.04
N VAL A 113 3.57 7.83 5.06
CA VAL A 113 3.36 6.38 5.12
C VAL A 113 1.92 5.99 4.77
N LEU A 114 1.75 4.90 4.00
CA LEU A 114 0.44 4.35 3.68
C LEU A 114 -0.24 3.80 4.96
N THR A 115 -1.48 4.22 5.22
CA THR A 115 -2.28 3.87 6.39
C THR A 115 -3.59 3.15 6.04
N ALA A 116 -4.14 3.38 4.85
CA ALA A 116 -5.32 2.69 4.38
C ALA A 116 -5.43 2.70 2.85
N ILE A 117 -6.27 1.82 2.32
CA ILE A 117 -6.70 1.81 0.92
C ILE A 117 -8.23 1.78 0.91
N SER A 118 -8.88 2.65 0.16
CA SER A 118 -10.32 2.63 -0.02
C SER A 118 -10.74 2.63 -1.49
N ASP A 119 -12.02 2.43 -1.73
CA ASP A 119 -12.67 2.67 -3.02
C ASP A 119 -13.61 3.89 -2.95
N ALA A 120 -14.38 4.12 -4.03
CA ALA A 120 -15.31 5.24 -4.13
C ALA A 120 -16.54 5.13 -3.20
N TYR A 121 -16.75 3.96 -2.59
CA TYR A 121 -17.82 3.70 -1.65
C TYR A 121 -17.33 3.72 -0.18
N ASP A 122 -16.08 4.12 0.04
CA ASP A 122 -15.39 4.10 1.34
C ASP A 122 -15.32 2.69 1.98
N ASN A 123 -15.39 1.64 1.17
CA ASN A 123 -14.93 0.33 1.62
C ASN A 123 -13.43 0.44 1.87
N ARG A 124 -12.95 0.07 3.07
CA ARG A 124 -11.59 0.43 3.50
C ARG A 124 -10.81 -0.75 4.05
N LEU A 125 -9.63 -0.96 3.48
CA LEU A 125 -8.58 -1.80 4.04
C LEU A 125 -7.67 -0.95 4.92
N ARG A 126 -7.43 -1.39 6.15
CA ARG A 126 -6.61 -0.67 7.14
C ARG A 126 -5.25 -1.32 7.28
N ILE A 127 -4.21 -0.50 7.36
CA ILE A 127 -2.83 -0.96 7.53
C ILE A 127 -2.43 -0.74 8.98
N PHE A 128 -2.04 -1.82 9.64
CA PHE A 128 -1.41 -1.78 10.95
C PHE A 128 0.08 -2.02 10.81
N ARG A 129 0.86 -1.30 11.63
CA ARG A 129 2.31 -1.38 11.63
C ARG A 129 2.82 -1.81 13.00
N ASN A 130 3.89 -2.58 13.01
CA ASN A 130 4.59 -2.94 14.23
C ASN A 130 5.38 -1.74 14.79
N TYR A 131 6.02 -1.92 15.94
CA TYR A 131 6.82 -0.87 16.60
C TYR A 131 8.05 -0.40 15.79
N LEU A 132 8.50 -1.18 14.79
CA LEU A 132 9.56 -0.80 13.85
C LEU A 132 9.03 -0.01 12.64
N GLY A 133 7.72 0.23 12.58
CA GLY A 133 7.05 0.92 11.47
C GLY A 133 6.83 0.04 10.24
N GLN A 134 7.10 -1.27 10.32
CA GLN A 134 6.86 -2.21 9.21
C GLN A 134 5.37 -2.57 9.16
N ILE A 135 4.84 -2.80 7.95
CA ILE A 135 3.44 -3.23 7.79
C ILE A 135 3.29 -4.61 8.38
N GLU A 136 2.50 -4.74 9.43
CA GLU A 136 2.24 -6.01 10.09
C GLU A 136 0.96 -6.65 9.56
N ARG A 137 -0.07 -5.84 9.27
CA ARG A 137 -1.39 -6.34 8.87
C ARG A 137 -2.07 -5.43 7.87
N LEU A 138 -2.76 -6.04 6.92
CA LEU A 138 -3.78 -5.41 6.07
C LEU A 138 -5.14 -6.03 6.44
N ASP A 139 -6.02 -5.24 7.03
CA ASP A 139 -7.29 -5.68 7.62
C ASP A 139 -8.48 -5.14 6.82
N ASN A 140 -9.47 -5.98 6.51
CA ASN A 140 -10.69 -5.56 5.81
C ASN A 140 -11.80 -5.02 6.73
N GLY A 141 -11.59 -5.01 8.04
CA GLY A 141 -12.54 -4.53 9.05
C GLY A 141 -13.71 -5.47 9.34
N VAL A 142 -13.73 -6.66 8.76
CA VAL A 142 -14.78 -7.68 8.96
C VAL A 142 -14.17 -9.04 9.33
N GLY A 143 -13.12 -9.00 10.15
CA GLY A 143 -12.50 -10.19 10.75
C GLY A 143 -11.64 -11.01 9.81
N ARG A 144 -11.13 -10.42 8.72
CA ARG A 144 -10.16 -11.08 7.83
C ARG A 144 -9.01 -10.14 7.51
N SER A 145 -7.83 -10.70 7.32
CA SER A 145 -6.63 -9.89 7.05
C SER A 145 -5.52 -10.69 6.39
N LEU A 146 -4.56 -9.95 5.82
CA LEU A 146 -3.24 -10.48 5.49
C LEU A 146 -2.25 -10.04 6.56
N PHE A 147 -1.47 -10.98 7.08
CA PHE A 147 -0.43 -10.77 8.08
C PHE A 147 0.95 -10.95 7.44
N LEU A 148 1.81 -9.94 7.55
CA LEU A 148 3.14 -9.95 6.95
C LEU A 148 4.17 -10.41 7.98
N ARG A 149 4.87 -11.51 7.69
CA ARG A 149 5.96 -12.01 8.53
C ARG A 149 7.30 -11.48 8.08
N TYR A 150 8.14 -11.13 9.05
CA TYR A 150 9.46 -10.59 8.83
C TYR A 150 10.56 -11.48 9.42
N ALA A 151 11.67 -11.59 8.69
CA ALA A 151 12.94 -12.10 9.23
C ALA A 151 14.08 -11.16 8.80
N SER A 152 14.89 -10.72 9.76
CA SER A 152 16.00 -9.78 9.51
C SER A 152 15.59 -8.53 8.70
N GLY A 153 14.42 -7.97 9.02
CA GLY A 153 13.88 -6.78 8.36
C GLY A 153 13.22 -7.02 7.00
N ARG A 154 13.17 -8.27 6.50
CA ARG A 154 12.61 -8.60 5.19
C ARG A 154 11.30 -9.38 5.31
N ILE A 155 10.37 -9.12 4.40
CA ILE A 155 9.13 -9.87 4.29
C ILE A 155 9.47 -11.28 3.79
N VAL A 156 9.07 -12.29 4.56
CA VAL A 156 9.34 -13.70 4.24
C VAL A 156 8.06 -14.50 3.95
N ALA A 157 6.90 -14.00 4.37
CA ALA A 157 5.62 -14.60 4.09
C ALA A 157 4.47 -13.61 4.26
N VAL A 158 3.36 -13.93 3.61
CA VAL A 158 2.07 -13.26 3.77
C VAL A 158 1.06 -14.35 4.11
N ASP A 159 0.56 -14.31 5.34
CA ASP A 159 -0.38 -15.31 5.83
C ASP A 159 -1.81 -14.73 5.83
N TYR A 160 -2.78 -15.50 5.36
CA TYR A 160 -4.19 -15.13 5.50
C TYR A 160 -4.65 -15.45 6.92
N GLN A 161 -5.32 -14.50 7.58
CA GLN A 161 -5.83 -14.67 8.93
C GLN A 161 -7.28 -14.28 9.06
N ILE A 162 -7.99 -14.98 9.94
CA ILE A 162 -9.37 -14.69 10.32
C ILE A 162 -9.50 -14.51 11.83
N GLU A 163 -10.39 -13.63 12.26
CA GLU A 163 -10.77 -13.51 13.66
C GLU A 163 -11.70 -14.66 14.03
N ARG A 164 -11.34 -15.39 15.09
CA ARG A 164 -12.18 -16.42 15.69
C ARG A 164 -12.40 -16.12 17.17
N ALA A 165 -13.62 -16.36 17.64
CA ALA A 165 -13.88 -16.43 19.06
C ALA A 165 -13.18 -17.68 19.60
N VAL A 166 -12.39 -17.53 20.66
CA VAL A 166 -11.83 -18.65 21.41
C VAL A 166 -12.52 -18.66 22.77
N ASP A 167 -13.37 -19.66 22.97
CA ASP A 167 -14.21 -19.83 24.15
C ASP A 167 -15.02 -18.56 24.48
N ASP A 168 -15.16 -18.22 25.78
CA ASP A 168 -15.74 -16.95 26.27
C ASP A 168 -14.72 -15.78 26.25
N GLY A 169 -13.60 -15.94 25.54
CA GLY A 169 -12.51 -14.97 25.46
C GLY A 169 -12.66 -13.94 24.33
N PRO A 170 -11.71 -13.00 24.22
CA PRO A 170 -11.67 -12.06 23.09
C PRO A 170 -11.43 -12.80 21.77
N PHE A 171 -11.84 -12.18 20.66
CA PHE A 171 -11.48 -12.64 19.33
C PHE A 171 -9.95 -12.65 19.17
N VAL A 172 -9.44 -13.71 18.56
CA VAL A 172 -8.02 -13.85 18.22
C VAL A 172 -7.86 -14.13 16.74
N TRP A 173 -6.76 -13.62 16.19
CA TRP A 173 -6.37 -13.89 14.81
C TRP A 173 -5.76 -15.28 14.68
N VAL A 174 -6.29 -16.06 13.74
CA VAL A 174 -5.82 -17.43 13.44
C VAL A 174 -5.43 -17.49 11.97
N THR A 175 -4.23 -17.99 11.67
CA THR A 175 -3.79 -18.28 10.31
C THR A 175 -4.52 -19.50 9.78
N GLU A 176 -5.05 -19.41 8.56
CA GLU A 176 -5.64 -20.53 7.84
C GLU A 176 -4.61 -21.34 7.04
#